data_AF-A0A942ZG33-F1
#
_entry.id   AF-A0A942ZG33-F1
#
_cell.length_a   1.000
_cell.length_b   1.000
_cell.length_c   1.000
_cell.angle_alpha   90.00
_cell.angle_beta   90.00
_cell.angle_gamma   90.00
#
_symmetry.space_group_name_H-M   'P 1'
#
loop_
_entity.id
_entity.type
_entity.pdbx_description
1 polymer ?
#
loop_
_entity_poly.entity_id
_entity_poly.type
_entity_poly.pdbx_seq_one_letter_code
_entity_poly.pdbx_strand_id
1 'polypeptide(L)'
;MYFVDVLKNHYLDFNGRATRTQFWMFNLFVFIIVFAVSLIAGLLKLPVLATVAVLAVLLPSIGISVRRVRDLGISGWFILIGLIPFIGGIVLLVGYCLPTDYVKPYADEIMQKMKK
;
A
#
# COMPACT_ATOMS: atom_id res chain seq x y z
N MET A 1 1.03 10.08 15.73
CA MET A 1 0.58 8.84 16.38
C MET A 1 -0.20 7.99 15.36
N TYR A 2 0.42 7.65 14.22
CA TYR A 2 -0.27 7.04 13.06
C TYR A 2 0.24 5.63 12.75
N PHE A 3 1.54 5.36 12.93
CA PHE A 3 2.14 4.05 12.67
C PHE A 3 1.68 2.98 13.68
N VAL A 4 1.72 3.31 14.97
CA VAL A 4 1.32 2.38 16.04
C VAL A 4 -0.18 2.06 15.97
N ASP A 5 -1.00 3.02 15.54
CA ASP A 5 -2.45 2.85 15.39
C ASP A 5 -2.79 1.84 14.29
N VAL A 6 -2.12 1.93 13.13
CA VAL A 6 -2.26 0.95 12.05
C VAL A 6 -1.83 -0.44 12.51
N LEU A 7 -0.72 -0.55 13.26
CA LEU A 7 -0.21 -1.83 13.73
C LEU A 7 -1.02 -2.45 14.87
N LYS A 8 -1.63 -1.66 15.75
CA LYS A 8 -2.36 -2.18 16.92
C LYS A 8 -3.85 -2.36 16.65
N ASN A 9 -4.48 -1.39 16.01
CA ASN A 9 -5.94 -1.35 15.87
C ASN A 9 -6.41 -1.83 14.50
N HIS A 10 -5.55 -1.80 13.49
CA HIS A 10 -5.93 -2.07 12.11
C HIS A 10 -4.97 -3.03 11.39
N TYR A 11 -4.36 -3.96 12.13
CA TYR A 11 -3.36 -4.91 11.61
C TYR A 11 -3.95 -5.88 10.56
N LEU A 12 -5.16 -6.40 10.82
CA LEU A 12 -5.92 -7.29 9.93
C LEU A 12 -7.29 -6.70 9.56
N ASP A 13 -7.49 -5.42 9.81
CA ASP A 13 -8.71 -4.77 9.39
C ASP A 13 -8.60 -4.49 7.89
N PHE A 14 -9.49 -5.04 7.07
CA PHE A 14 -9.53 -4.71 5.65
C PHE A 14 -10.63 -3.69 5.35
N ASN A 15 -11.36 -3.25 6.37
CA ASN A 15 -12.47 -2.33 6.25
C ASN A 15 -12.03 -0.92 6.68
N GLY A 16 -12.77 0.07 6.19
CA GLY A 16 -12.47 1.48 6.42
C GLY A 16 -11.60 2.12 5.33
N ARG A 17 -11.24 3.39 5.59
CA ARG A 17 -10.55 4.27 4.64
C ARG A 17 -9.14 4.60 5.14
N ALA A 18 -8.18 4.66 4.23
CA ALA A 18 -6.81 5.07 4.49
C ALA A 18 -6.54 6.42 3.83
N THR A 19 -6.38 7.47 4.65
CA THR A 19 -5.98 8.79 4.14
C THR A 19 -4.60 8.70 3.49
N ARG A 20 -4.32 9.56 2.49
CA ARG A 20 -3.01 9.65 1.83
C ARG A 20 -1.88 9.79 2.85
N THR A 21 -2.06 10.64 3.86
CA THR A 21 -1.06 10.86 4.91
C THR A 21 -0.81 9.60 5.73
N GLN A 22 -1.85 8.86 6.11
CA GLN A 22 -1.69 7.58 6.83
C GLN A 22 -0.94 6.56 5.98
N PHE A 23 -1.27 6.45 4.69
CA PHE A 23 -0.60 5.54 3.76
C PHE A 23 0.90 5.85 3.63
N TRP A 24 1.24 7.11 3.29
CA TRP A 24 2.62 7.52 3.08
C TRP A 24 3.46 7.48 4.36
N MET A 25 2.89 7.88 5.50
CA MET A 25 3.59 7.80 6.78
C MET A 25 3.85 6.35 7.20
N PHE A 26 2.87 5.45 7.05
CA PHE A 26 3.07 4.03 7.32
C PHE A 26 4.18 3.44 6.43
N ASN A 27 4.13 3.70 5.12
CA ASN A 27 5.13 3.17 4.19
C ASN A 27 6.54 3.73 4.47
N LEU A 28 6.66 5.01 4.84
CA LEU A 28 7.92 5.62 5.24
C LEU A 28 8.51 4.95 6.50
N PHE A 29 7.71 4.74 7.54
CA PHE A 29 8.16 4.08 8.76
C PHE A 29 8.57 2.63 8.52
N VAL A 30 7.78 1.87 7.75
CA VAL A 30 8.13 0.50 7.34
C VAL A 30 9.45 0.49 6.57
N PHE A 31 9.64 1.40 5.63
CA PHE A 31 10.88 1.51 4.86
C PHE A 31 12.09 1.74 5.78
N ILE A 32 12.01 2.68 6.72
CA ILE A 32 13.10 2.98 7.66
C ILE A 32 13.42 1.76 8.54
N ILE A 33 12.38 1.09 9.09
CA ILE A 33 12.55 -0.08 9.96
C ILE A 33 13.18 -1.24 9.20
N VAL A 34 12.64 -1.58 8.02
CA VAL A 34 13.14 -2.69 7.20
C VAL A 34 14.56 -2.40 6.72
N PHE A 35 14.88 -1.15 6.35
CA PHE A 35 16.22 -0.76 5.95
C PHE A 35 17.23 -0.92 7.11
N ALA A 36 16.90 -0.41 8.30
CA ALA A 36 17.75 -0.54 9.48
C ALA A 36 17.96 -2.02 9.88
N VAL A 37 16.90 -2.82 9.90
CA VAL A 37 16.98 -4.26 10.19
C VAL A 37 17.82 -4.99 9.13
N SER A 38 17.69 -4.63 7.85
CA SER A 38 18.45 -5.24 6.76
C SER A 38 19.95 -4.95 6.86
N LEU A 39 20.33 -3.72 7.25
CA LEU A 39 21.74 -3.38 7.52
C LEU A 39 22.32 -4.21 8.66
N ILE A 40 21.61 -4.30 9.78
CA ILE A 40 22.04 -5.08 10.95
C ILE A 40 22.13 -6.57 10.59
N ALA A 41 21.13 -7.11 9.91
CA ALA A 41 21.11 -8.50 9.47
C ALA A 41 22.27 -8.83 8.51
N GLY A 42 22.62 -7.90 7.61
CA GLY A 42 23.76 -8.04 6.70
C GLY A 42 25.10 -8.03 7.44
N LEU A 43 25.28 -7.13 8.39
CA LEU A 43 26.50 -7.04 9.21
C LEU A 43 26.70 -8.30 10.08
N LEU A 44 25.61 -8.82 10.68
CA LEU A 44 25.65 -9.98 11.55
C LEU A 44 25.56 -11.32 10.79
N LYS A 45 25.42 -11.29 9.45
CA LYS A 45 25.18 -12.47 8.60
C LYS A 45 23.99 -13.32 9.07
N LEU A 46 22.91 -12.67 9.48
CA LEU A 46 21.66 -13.29 9.94
C LEU A 46 20.55 -13.12 8.89
N PRO A 47 20.59 -13.86 7.76
CA PRO A 47 19.64 -13.67 6.67
C PRO A 47 18.19 -13.94 7.09
N VAL A 48 17.99 -14.86 8.05
CA VAL A 48 16.66 -15.20 8.58
C VAL A 48 15.98 -14.01 9.26
N LEU A 49 16.75 -13.14 9.93
CA LEU A 49 16.20 -11.99 10.65
C LEU A 49 15.55 -10.99 9.69
N ALA A 50 16.20 -10.71 8.56
CA ALA A 50 15.66 -9.84 7.52
C ALA A 50 14.37 -10.42 6.92
N THR A 51 14.35 -11.72 6.63
CA THR A 51 13.17 -12.39 6.07
C THR A 51 11.97 -12.33 7.01
N VAL A 52 12.17 -12.61 8.31
CA VAL A 52 11.09 -12.54 9.30
C VAL A 52 10.56 -11.12 9.45
N ALA A 53 11.44 -10.11 9.46
CA ALA A 53 11.04 -8.72 9.55
C ALA A 53 10.15 -8.30 8.38
N VAL A 54 10.51 -8.68 7.15
CA VAL A 54 9.71 -8.41 5.94
C VAL A 54 8.34 -9.09 6.02
N LEU A 55 8.29 -10.35 6.46
CA LEU A 55 7.02 -11.07 6.60
C LEU A 55 6.08 -10.43 7.64
N ALA A 56 6.63 -9.90 8.74
CA ALA A 56 5.85 -9.26 9.80
C ALA A 56 5.14 -7.97 9.33
N VAL A 57 5.76 -7.22 8.41
CA VAL A 57 5.17 -6.00 7.83
C VAL A 57 4.41 -6.24 6.52
N LEU A 58 4.50 -7.43 5.94
CA LEU A 58 3.82 -7.77 4.69
C LEU A 58 2.30 -7.65 4.80
N LEU A 59 1.71 -8.27 5.83
CA LEU A 59 0.26 -8.26 6.07
C LEU A 59 -0.32 -6.85 6.23
N PRO A 60 0.19 -6.00 7.14
CA PRO A 60 -0.34 -4.65 7.29
C PRO A 60 -0.09 -3.77 6.05
N SER A 61 0.99 -4.02 5.29
CA SER A 61 1.25 -3.32 4.03
C SER A 61 0.21 -3.65 2.96
N ILE A 62 -0.19 -4.92 2.84
CA ILE A 62 -1.29 -5.32 1.94
C ILE A 62 -2.60 -4.69 2.43
N GLY A 63 -2.87 -4.73 3.74
CA GLY A 63 -4.08 -4.18 4.34
C GLY A 63 -4.29 -2.69 4.03
N ILE A 64 -3.26 -1.86 4.23
CA ILE A 64 -3.37 -0.42 3.96
C ILE A 64 -3.44 -0.11 2.46
N SER A 65 -2.73 -0.86 1.62
CA SER A 65 -2.86 -0.76 0.16
C SER A 65 -4.28 -1.06 -0.30
N VAL A 66 -4.91 -2.13 0.21
CA VAL A 66 -6.28 -2.55 -0.17
C VAL A 66 -7.27 -1.43 0.14
N ARG A 67 -7.16 -0.82 1.32
CA ARG A 67 -8.00 0.32 1.70
C ARG A 67 -7.74 1.52 0.81
N ARG A 68 -6.48 1.85 0.52
CA ARG A 68 -6.13 2.99 -0.33
C ARG A 68 -6.66 2.85 -1.76
N VAL A 69 -6.59 1.66 -2.35
CA VAL A 69 -7.15 1.39 -3.68
C VAL A 69 -8.68 1.45 -3.66
N ARG A 70 -9.29 0.92 -2.60
CA ARG A 70 -10.75 0.99 -2.43
C ARG A 70 -11.26 2.42 -2.25
N ASP A 71 -10.46 3.28 -1.62
CA ASP A 71 -10.71 4.72 -1.50
C ASP A 71 -10.63 5.48 -2.83
N LEU A 72 -10.06 4.88 -3.88
CA LEU A 72 -10.12 5.45 -5.24
C LEU A 72 -11.40 5.06 -5.98
N GLY A 73 -12.27 4.25 -5.36
CA GLY A 73 -13.46 3.67 -5.97
C GLY A 73 -13.18 2.41 -6.80
N ILE A 74 -11.98 1.82 -6.69
CA ILE A 74 -11.55 0.63 -7.44
C ILE A 74 -11.62 -0.62 -6.54
N SER A 75 -11.75 -1.80 -7.12
CA SER A 75 -11.69 -3.06 -6.36
C SER A 75 -10.32 -3.27 -5.69
N GLY A 76 -10.30 -3.81 -4.46
CA GLY A 76 -9.06 -4.10 -3.73
C GLY A 76 -8.15 -5.15 -4.40
N TRP A 77 -8.73 -5.97 -5.28
CA TRP A 77 -8.01 -6.94 -6.11
C TRP A 77 -7.04 -6.29 -7.10
N PHE A 78 -7.21 -5.01 -7.40
CA PHE A 78 -6.34 -4.27 -8.31
C PHE A 78 -4.88 -4.21 -7.82
N ILE A 79 -4.60 -4.48 -6.54
CA ILE A 79 -3.23 -4.59 -6.01
C ILE A 79 -2.45 -5.73 -6.66
N LEU A 80 -3.13 -6.78 -7.14
CA LEU A 80 -2.47 -7.90 -7.82
C LEU A 80 -1.73 -7.48 -9.10
N ILE A 81 -2.08 -6.33 -9.69
CA ILE A 81 -1.33 -5.75 -10.80
C ILE A 81 0.12 -5.46 -10.41
N GLY A 82 0.40 -5.22 -9.12
CA GLY A 82 1.76 -5.09 -8.59
C GLY A 82 2.63 -6.34 -8.74
N LEU A 83 2.04 -7.52 -9.01
CA LEU A 83 2.79 -8.73 -9.38
C LEU A 83 3.37 -8.66 -10.79
N ILE A 84 2.89 -7.74 -11.63
CA ILE A 84 3.46 -7.45 -12.93
C ILE A 84 4.66 -6.53 -12.73
N PRO A 85 5.89 -6.98 -13.02
CA PRO A 85 7.10 -6.18 -12.79
C PRO A 85 7.07 -4.90 -13.63
N PHE A 86 7.67 -3.84 -13.08
CA PHE A 86 7.75 -2.48 -13.63
C PHE A 86 6.40 -1.77 -13.75
N ILE A 87 5.54 -2.20 -14.68
CA ILE A 87 4.27 -1.54 -15.00
C ILE A 87 3.35 -1.54 -13.79
N GLY A 88 3.27 -2.67 -13.10
CA GLY A 88 2.37 -2.82 -11.96
C GLY A 88 2.72 -1.91 -10.79
N GLY A 89 4.01 -1.78 -10.51
CA GLY A 89 4.52 -0.88 -9.48
C GLY A 89 4.23 0.59 -9.78
N ILE A 90 4.44 1.01 -11.04
CA ILE A 90 4.18 2.40 -11.46
C ILE A 90 2.69 2.74 -11.36
N VAL A 91 1.82 1.86 -11.87
CA VAL A 91 0.36 2.07 -11.83
C VAL A 91 -0.14 2.21 -10.40
N LEU A 92 0.31 1.33 -9.49
CA LEU A 92 -0.07 1.40 -8.09
C LEU A 92 0.49 2.65 -7.40
N LEU A 93 1.74 3.03 -7.69
CA LEU A 93 2.36 4.24 -7.14
C LEU A 93 1.57 5.49 -7.53
N VAL A 94 1.22 5.63 -8.82
CA VAL A 94 0.37 6.72 -9.30
C VAL A 94 -0.98 6.67 -8.59
N GLY A 95 -1.60 5.49 -8.48
CA GLY A 95 -2.85 5.30 -7.74
C GLY A 95 -2.77 5.80 -6.29
N TYR A 96 -1.71 5.45 -5.58
CA TYR A 96 -1.49 5.87 -4.19
C TYR A 96 -1.30 7.40 -4.07
N CYS A 97 -0.76 8.03 -5.10
CA CYS A 97 -0.63 9.48 -5.21
C CYS A 97 -1.94 10.20 -5.56
N LEU A 98 -2.96 9.56 -6.13
CA LEU A 98 -4.22 10.20 -6.54
C LEU A 98 -5.12 10.56 -5.35
N PRO A 99 -6.07 11.51 -5.48
CA PRO A 99 -6.97 11.89 -4.40
C PRO A 99 -8.07 10.83 -4.24
N THR A 100 -8.73 10.82 -3.08
CA THR A 100 -9.87 9.93 -2.83
C THR A 100 -10.96 10.17 -3.87
N ASP A 101 -11.63 9.10 -4.31
CA ASP A 101 -12.72 9.13 -5.30
C ASP A 101 -12.38 9.75 -6.66
N TYR A 102 -11.10 9.79 -7.05
CA TYR A 102 -10.66 10.38 -8.32
C TYR A 102 -11.06 9.55 -9.55
N VAL A 103 -11.02 8.22 -9.47
CA VAL A 103 -11.05 7.35 -10.66
C VAL A 103 -12.46 7.06 -11.17
N LYS A 104 -13.43 6.86 -10.26
CA LYS A 104 -14.82 6.55 -10.65
C LYS A 104 -15.48 7.65 -11.50
N PRO A 105 -15.49 8.93 -11.08
CA PRO A 105 -16.12 10.00 -11.85
C PRO A 105 -15.47 10.21 -13.22
N TYR A 106 -14.15 10.09 -13.29
CA TYR A 106 -13.40 10.19 -14.54
C TYR A 106 -13.73 9.04 -15.50
N ALA A 107 -13.81 7.82 -14.98
CA ALA A 107 -14.21 6.66 -15.77
C ALA A 107 -15.64 6.81 -16.30
N ASP A 108 -16.58 7.25 -15.46
CA ASP A 108 -17.98 7.47 -15.85
C ASP A 108 -18.09 8.54 -16.96
N GLU A 109 -17.31 9.64 -16.87
CA GLU A 109 -17.24 10.68 -17.89
C GLU A 109 -16.74 10.13 -19.24
N ILE A 110 -15.67 9.32 -19.23
CA ILE A 110 -15.13 8.70 -20.45
C ILE A 110 -16.16 7.75 -21.07
N MET A 111 -16.80 6.92 -20.25
CA MET A 111 -17.83 5.98 -20.71
C MET A 111 -19.02 6.71 -21.32
N GLN A 112 -19.39 7.87 -20.78
CA GLN A 112 -20.44 8.71 -21.35
C GLN A 112 -20.03 9.31 -22.70
N LYS A 113 -18.76 9.73 -22.86
CA LYS A 113 -18.24 10.25 -24.13
C LYS A 113 -18.15 9.19 -25.21
N MET A 114 -17.79 7.94 -24.87
CA MET A 114 -17.72 6.84 -25.85
C MET A 114 -19.09 6.33 -26.31
N LYS A 115 -20.16 6.61 -25.56
CA LYS A 115 -21.54 6.24 -25.92
C LYS A 115 -22.27 7.27 -26.79
N LYS A 116 -21.70 8.47 -26.96
CA LYS A 116 -22.21 9.52 -27.85
C LYS A 116 -21.55 9.42 -29.21
#